data_AF-A0AB39VG42-F1
#
_entry.id   AF-A0AB39VG42-F1
#
_cell.length_a   1.000
_cell.length_b   1.000
_cell.length_c   1.000
_cell.angle_alpha   90.00
_cell.angle_beta   90.00
_cell.angle_gamma   90.00
#
_symmetry.space_group_name_H-M   'P 1'
#
loop_
_entity.id
_entity.type
_entity.pdbx_description
1 polymer ?
#
loop_
_entity_poly.entity_id
_entity_poly.type
_entity_poly.pdbx_seq_one_letter_code
_entity_poly.pdbx_strand_id
1 'polypeptide(L)'
;MKKLILFLIIFTSFIIFPEQKDKNSEIYEKRKYSTVLKIENDDYDRAVGIRTSNRRDLKGVMTVIMGGSFSVDNDVASIYNQISKNANKVTLIYFDDKDTPAIKRVIDTLKKKKFSGKVEVISFLNKESKILKNSFAKKDWSYTNYYNLDDISELVSYDGEKKTKSEVIKIFLEKIKKSLENNEDDINKFYETN
;
A
#
# COMPACT_ATOMS: atom_id res chain seq x y z
N MET A 1 -33.48 -59.01 14.56
CA MET A 1 -32.48 -57.98 14.90
C MET A 1 -32.22 -57.18 13.61
N LYS A 2 -32.92 -56.07 13.39
CA LYS A 2 -32.54 -54.67 13.70
C LYS A 2 -31.32 -54.16 12.91
N LYS A 3 -31.65 -53.24 11.98
CA LYS A 3 -30.91 -52.06 11.48
C LYS A 3 -30.00 -52.21 10.25
N LEU A 4 -30.62 -51.91 9.11
CA LEU A 4 -30.11 -51.06 8.02
C LEU A 4 -29.51 -49.75 8.60
N ILE A 5 -28.34 -49.31 8.11
CA ILE A 5 -27.92 -47.90 7.87
C ILE A 5 -26.43 -47.89 7.49
N LEU A 6 -26.19 -47.46 6.24
CA LEU A 6 -25.19 -46.46 5.84
C LEU A 6 -23.71 -46.70 6.20
N PHE A 7 -22.85 -46.88 5.18
CA PHE A 7 -21.86 -45.85 4.85
C PHE A 7 -21.25 -46.12 3.46
N LEU A 8 -21.65 -45.25 2.55
CA LEU A 8 -21.13 -45.10 1.20
C LEU A 8 -19.78 -44.35 1.27
N ILE A 9 -18.81 -44.78 0.45
CA ILE A 9 -17.68 -44.02 -0.10
C ILE A 9 -16.67 -43.46 0.93
N ILE A 10 -15.51 -44.13 1.04
CA ILE A 10 -14.21 -43.42 1.14
C ILE A 10 -13.16 -44.20 0.33
N PHE A 11 -13.33 -44.24 -0.98
CA PHE A 11 -12.20 -44.31 -1.90
C PHE A 11 -12.30 -43.06 -2.76
N THR A 12 -11.44 -42.08 -2.49
CA THR A 12 -10.78 -41.22 -3.48
C THR A 12 -10.12 -40.05 -2.75
N SER A 13 -8.80 -39.99 -2.91
CA SER A 13 -8.00 -38.77 -2.89
C SER A 13 -7.73 -38.14 -1.51
N PHE A 14 -6.56 -38.49 -0.98
CA PHE A 14 -5.62 -37.47 -0.54
C PHE A 14 -5.38 -36.48 -1.71
N ILE A 15 -6.34 -35.57 -1.93
CA ILE A 15 -6.00 -34.26 -2.45
C ILE A 15 -5.55 -33.51 -1.20
N ILE A 16 -4.25 -33.59 -0.93
CA ILE A 16 -3.56 -32.47 -0.31
C ILE A 16 -3.88 -31.33 -1.27
N PHE A 17 -4.87 -30.51 -0.92
CA PHE A 17 -5.00 -29.22 -1.57
C PHE A 17 -3.64 -28.56 -1.33
N PRO A 18 -2.84 -28.25 -2.36
CA PRO A 18 -1.80 -27.27 -2.16
C PRO A 18 -2.55 -26.07 -1.61
N GLU A 19 -2.22 -25.70 -0.38
CA GLU A 19 -2.72 -24.53 0.32
C GLU A 19 -2.90 -23.45 -0.73
N GLN A 20 -4.16 -23.16 -1.10
CA GLN A 20 -4.43 -22.06 -2.00
C GLN A 20 -3.82 -20.88 -1.27
N LYS A 21 -2.70 -20.35 -1.80
CA LYS A 21 -2.15 -19.07 -1.36
C LYS A 21 -3.30 -18.09 -1.49
N ASP A 22 -3.94 -17.86 -0.36
CA ASP A 22 -5.15 -17.07 -0.27
C ASP A 22 -4.80 -15.73 -0.91
N LYS A 23 -5.58 -15.19 -1.86
CA LYS A 23 -5.21 -13.91 -2.52
C LYS A 23 -5.05 -12.77 -1.50
N ASN A 24 -5.67 -12.94 -0.33
CA ASN A 24 -5.45 -12.13 0.85
C ASN A 24 -4.00 -12.20 1.37
N SER A 25 -3.36 -13.37 1.37
CA SER A 25 -1.99 -13.60 1.84
C SER A 25 -0.95 -12.69 1.18
N GLU A 26 -1.14 -12.33 -0.09
CA GLU A 26 -0.23 -11.44 -0.82
C GLU A 26 -0.27 -10.01 -0.26
N ILE A 27 -1.48 -9.51 0.06
CA ILE A 27 -1.65 -8.22 0.74
C ILE A 27 -1.14 -8.32 2.19
N TYR A 28 -1.35 -9.44 2.88
CA TYR A 28 -0.88 -9.65 4.25
C TYR A 28 0.66 -9.71 4.37
N GLU A 29 1.38 -10.32 3.42
CA GLU A 29 2.84 -10.19 3.35
C GLU A 29 3.25 -8.74 3.05
N LYS A 30 2.58 -8.10 2.11
CA LYS A 30 2.86 -6.71 1.70
C LYS A 30 2.56 -5.68 2.80
N ARG A 31 1.70 -5.99 3.79
CA ARG A 31 1.45 -5.19 5.02
C ARG A 31 2.67 -5.07 5.94
N LYS A 32 3.65 -5.98 5.86
CA LYS A 32 4.92 -5.84 6.59
C LYS A 32 5.69 -4.58 6.20
N TYR A 33 5.35 -3.96 5.07
CA TYR A 33 6.03 -2.83 4.47
C TYR A 33 5.23 -1.53 4.51
N SER A 34 4.48 -1.30 5.59
CA SER A 34 3.66 -0.10 5.81
C SER A 34 4.35 1.19 5.31
N THR A 35 3.79 1.65 4.20
CA THR A 35 4.27 2.73 3.36
C THR A 35 3.03 3.41 2.81
N VAL A 36 3.03 4.73 2.84
CA VAL A 36 2.09 5.56 2.12
C VAL A 36 2.75 5.98 0.81
N LEU A 37 2.20 5.57 -0.34
CA LEU A 37 2.64 6.11 -1.61
C LEU A 37 1.98 7.46 -1.83
N LYS A 38 2.77 8.49 -2.12
CA LYS A 38 2.34 9.83 -2.50
C LYS A 38 2.63 10.04 -3.98
N ILE A 39 1.60 10.35 -4.74
CA ILE A 39 1.68 10.69 -6.17
C ILE A 39 1.15 12.11 -6.34
N GLU A 40 1.86 12.95 -7.09
CA GLU A 40 1.42 14.30 -7.41
C GLU A 40 1.08 14.41 -8.89
N ASN A 41 -0.02 15.09 -9.21
CA ASN A 41 -0.41 15.39 -10.59
C ASN A 41 -0.52 14.16 -11.50
N ASP A 42 -0.85 12.99 -10.93
CA ASP A 42 -0.89 11.70 -11.63
C ASP A 42 0.46 11.30 -12.28
N ASP A 43 1.57 11.86 -11.80
CA ASP A 43 2.93 11.50 -12.19
C ASP A 43 3.41 10.29 -11.38
N TYR A 44 2.99 9.10 -11.82
CA TYR A 44 3.37 7.84 -11.18
C TYR A 44 4.85 7.54 -11.33
N ASP A 45 5.53 8.06 -12.36
CA ASP A 45 6.99 7.91 -12.50
C ASP A 45 7.76 8.56 -11.35
N ARG A 46 7.16 9.58 -10.71
CA ARG A 46 7.72 10.29 -9.55
C ARG A 46 6.99 9.99 -8.24
N ALA A 47 6.34 8.83 -8.14
CA ALA A 47 5.72 8.40 -6.90
C ALA A 47 6.76 8.34 -5.76
N VAL A 48 6.37 8.79 -4.57
CA VAL A 48 7.24 8.79 -3.38
C VAL A 48 6.64 7.91 -2.30
N GLY A 49 7.41 6.94 -1.82
CA GLY A 49 7.05 6.08 -0.70
C GLY A 49 7.42 6.75 0.61
N ILE A 50 6.44 6.91 1.50
CA ILE A 50 6.62 7.59 2.77
C ILE A 50 6.34 6.61 3.89
N ARG A 51 7.31 6.50 4.79
CA ARG A 51 7.29 5.54 5.87
C ARG A 51 6.45 6.05 7.04
N THR A 52 5.63 5.17 7.59
CA THR A 52 4.72 5.49 8.71
C THR A 52 5.00 4.66 9.98
N SER A 53 5.98 3.73 9.96
CA SER A 53 6.33 2.86 11.10
C SER A 53 7.85 2.72 11.39
N ASN A 54 8.22 2.28 12.60
CA ASN A 54 9.59 2.33 13.18
C ASN A 54 10.60 1.22 12.79
N ARG A 55 10.54 0.59 11.60
CA ARG A 55 11.58 -0.38 11.16
C ARG A 55 12.86 0.27 10.60
N ARG A 56 13.99 0.17 11.31
CA ARG A 56 15.26 0.90 11.06
C ARG A 56 15.82 0.85 9.61
N ASP A 57 15.40 -0.09 8.76
CA ASP A 57 16.15 -0.46 7.54
C ASP A 57 15.59 0.08 6.20
N LEU A 58 14.57 0.94 6.22
CA LEU A 58 13.84 1.36 5.00
C LEU A 58 14.40 2.61 4.29
N LYS A 59 15.35 3.35 4.87
CA LYS A 59 15.80 4.65 4.33
C LYS A 59 16.55 4.53 2.99
N GLY A 60 17.46 3.55 2.90
CA GLY A 60 18.21 3.27 1.68
C GLY A 60 17.35 2.60 0.60
N VAL A 61 16.52 1.65 1.02
CA VAL A 61 15.52 0.93 0.22
C VAL A 61 14.67 1.89 -0.62
N MET A 62 13.96 2.82 0.02
CA MET A 62 12.99 3.64 -0.72
C MET A 62 13.69 4.61 -1.69
N THR A 63 14.83 5.20 -1.28
CA THR A 63 15.68 6.10 -2.09
C THR A 63 16.13 5.51 -3.40
N VAL A 64 16.53 4.25 -3.40
CA VAL A 64 16.99 3.56 -4.60
C VAL A 64 15.82 3.14 -5.50
N ILE A 65 14.64 2.88 -4.92
CA ILE A 65 13.50 2.26 -5.62
C ILE A 65 12.60 3.24 -6.37
N MET A 66 12.35 4.44 -5.84
CA MET A 66 11.38 5.38 -6.45
C MET A 66 12.00 6.65 -7.03
N GLY A 67 13.32 6.65 -7.29
CA GLY A 67 13.98 7.65 -8.14
C GLY A 67 13.92 9.10 -7.65
N GLY A 68 13.65 9.32 -6.35
CA GLY A 68 13.49 10.65 -5.75
C GLY A 68 14.28 10.80 -4.45
N SER A 69 14.45 12.05 -4.00
CA SER A 69 15.04 12.37 -2.71
C SER A 69 14.04 12.13 -1.57
N PHE A 70 14.33 11.18 -0.68
CA PHE A 70 13.43 10.80 0.42
C PHE A 70 13.73 11.61 1.68
N SER A 71 12.69 12.21 2.25
CA SER A 71 12.68 12.61 3.65
C SER A 71 12.26 11.41 4.48
N VAL A 72 13.16 10.97 5.36
CA VAL A 72 12.87 9.95 6.38
C VAL A 72 12.60 10.69 7.66
N ASP A 73 11.37 11.17 7.76
CA ASP A 73 10.83 11.65 9.02
C ASP A 73 9.59 10.82 9.33
N ASN A 74 9.59 10.25 10.54
CA ASN A 74 8.37 9.77 11.16
C ASN A 74 7.36 10.92 11.19
N ASP A 75 6.08 10.55 11.15
CA ASP A 75 4.95 11.45 11.33
C ASP A 75 4.51 12.17 10.06
N VAL A 76 3.20 12.10 9.81
CA VAL A 76 2.29 13.09 9.19
C VAL A 76 2.91 14.37 8.61
N ALA A 77 3.79 15.06 9.34
CA ALA A 77 4.52 16.22 8.88
C ALA A 77 5.39 15.90 7.65
N SER A 78 6.03 14.73 7.58
CA SER A 78 6.81 14.28 6.43
C SER A 78 5.94 14.11 5.19
N ILE A 79 4.79 13.44 5.32
CA ILE A 79 3.84 13.27 4.21
C ILE A 79 3.37 14.63 3.70
N TYR A 80 2.97 15.53 4.59
CA TYR A 80 2.49 16.87 4.20
C TYR A 80 3.61 17.74 3.61
N ASN A 81 4.79 17.78 4.22
CA ASN A 81 5.89 18.64 3.79
C ASN A 81 6.47 18.21 2.43
N GLN A 82 6.30 16.95 2.05
CA GLN A 82 6.69 16.41 0.75
C GLN A 82 5.65 16.66 -0.35
N ILE A 83 4.50 17.29 -0.04
CA ILE A 83 3.53 17.72 -1.04
C ILE A 83 4.00 19.06 -1.63
N SER A 84 4.23 19.10 -2.94
CA SER A 84 4.63 20.34 -3.62
C SER A 84 3.58 21.44 -3.48
N LYS A 85 4.04 22.69 -3.29
CA LYS A 85 3.15 23.86 -3.14
C LYS A 85 2.24 24.10 -4.34
N ASN A 86 2.66 23.66 -5.53
CA ASN A 86 1.96 23.80 -6.80
C ASN A 86 1.31 22.49 -7.26
N ALA A 87 1.18 21.49 -6.38
CA ALA A 87 0.46 20.26 -6.71
C ALA A 87 -1.01 20.59 -6.99
N ASN A 88 -1.50 20.19 -8.17
CA ASN A 88 -2.90 20.32 -8.59
C ASN A 88 -3.72 19.09 -8.18
N LYS A 89 -3.05 17.95 -7.97
CA LYS A 89 -3.63 16.73 -7.40
C LYS A 89 -2.61 16.04 -6.50
N VAL A 90 -3.07 15.47 -5.39
CA VAL A 90 -2.31 14.56 -4.54
C VAL A 90 -3.09 13.26 -4.38
N THR A 91 -2.47 12.13 -4.71
CA THR A 91 -2.99 10.80 -4.43
C THR A 91 -2.16 10.15 -3.32
N LEU A 92 -2.82 9.69 -2.27
CA LEU A 92 -2.21 8.94 -1.18
C LEU A 92 -2.74 7.51 -1.21
N ILE A 93 -1.84 6.52 -1.30
CA ILE A 93 -2.19 5.10 -1.33
C ILE A 93 -1.59 4.42 -0.10
N TYR A 94 -2.39 3.69 0.67
CA TYR A 94 -1.90 3.00 1.86
C TYR A 94 -2.57 1.63 2.06
N PHE A 95 -1.88 0.73 2.76
CA PHE A 95 -2.19 -0.72 2.79
C PHE A 95 -2.44 -1.29 4.18
N ASP A 96 -2.18 -0.49 5.23
CA ASP A 96 -2.23 -0.92 6.62
C ASP A 96 -3.15 0.03 7.42
N ASP A 97 -4.04 -0.52 8.24
CA ASP A 97 -5.03 0.26 8.96
C ASP A 97 -4.39 1.14 10.03
N LYS A 98 -3.20 0.77 10.53
CA LYS A 98 -2.39 1.58 11.44
C LYS A 98 -1.98 2.94 10.87
N ASP A 99 -1.99 3.09 9.54
CA ASP A 99 -1.64 4.33 8.84
C ASP A 99 -2.83 5.30 8.76
N THR A 100 -4.04 4.82 9.03
CA THR A 100 -5.29 5.61 8.99
C THR A 100 -5.22 6.90 9.81
N PRO A 101 -4.72 6.92 11.07
CA PRO A 101 -4.61 8.16 11.84
C PRO A 101 -3.64 9.15 11.19
N ALA A 102 -2.54 8.67 10.61
CA ALA A 102 -1.57 9.53 9.94
C ALA A 102 -2.18 10.16 8.69
N ILE A 103 -2.82 9.35 7.84
CA ILE A 103 -3.55 9.83 6.65
C ILE A 103 -4.59 10.87 7.06
N LYS A 104 -5.40 10.60 8.10
CA LYS A 104 -6.40 11.56 8.57
C LYS A 104 -5.77 12.92 8.93
N ARG A 105 -4.65 12.93 9.66
CA ARG A 105 -3.98 14.18 10.04
C ARG A 105 -3.40 14.92 8.83
N VAL A 106 -2.92 14.22 7.80
CA VAL A 106 -2.49 14.84 6.53
C VAL A 106 -3.67 15.54 5.86
N ILE A 107 -4.81 14.85 5.76
CA ILE A 107 -6.05 15.40 5.20
C ILE A 107 -6.54 16.62 5.99
N ASP A 108 -6.52 16.55 7.32
CA ASP A 108 -6.87 17.70 8.18
C ASP A 108 -5.92 18.88 7.98
N THR A 109 -4.62 18.61 7.78
CA THR A 109 -3.61 19.63 7.52
C THR A 109 -3.83 20.31 6.17
N LEU A 110 -4.07 19.53 5.11
CA LEU A 110 -4.40 20.05 3.78
C LEU A 110 -5.66 20.94 3.83
N LYS A 111 -6.69 20.55 4.59
CA LYS A 111 -7.89 21.38 4.79
C LYS A 111 -7.56 22.67 5.52
N LYS A 112 -6.83 22.59 6.63
CA LYS A 112 -6.42 23.75 7.45
C LYS A 112 -5.62 24.76 6.63
N LYS A 113 -4.77 24.26 5.73
CA LYS A 113 -3.91 25.05 4.84
C LYS A 113 -4.61 25.49 3.54
N LYS A 114 -5.90 25.18 3.38
CA LYS A 114 -6.72 25.51 2.21
C LYS A 114 -6.08 25.06 0.90
N PHE A 115 -5.53 23.85 0.87
CA PHE A 115 -5.03 23.26 -0.36
C PHE A 115 -6.12 23.27 -1.45
N SER A 116 -5.80 23.82 -2.60
CA SER A 116 -6.74 24.06 -3.71
C SER A 116 -6.80 22.92 -4.72
N GLY A 117 -5.85 22.00 -4.67
CA GLY A 117 -5.82 20.84 -5.56
C GLY A 117 -6.83 19.75 -5.17
N LYS A 118 -6.93 18.76 -6.05
CA LYS A 118 -7.69 17.52 -5.82
C LYS A 118 -6.93 16.63 -4.84
N VAL A 119 -7.67 15.87 -4.03
CA VAL A 119 -7.07 14.88 -3.12
C VAL A 119 -7.76 13.55 -3.32
N GLU A 120 -6.99 12.52 -3.64
CA GLU A 120 -7.47 11.15 -3.79
C GLU A 120 -6.79 10.30 -2.71
N VAL A 121 -7.57 9.56 -1.93
CA VAL A 121 -7.03 8.59 -0.98
C VAL A 121 -7.53 7.21 -1.36
N ILE A 122 -6.59 6.31 -1.59
CA ILE A 122 -6.84 4.92 -1.94
C ILE A 122 -6.36 4.04 -0.80
N SER A 123 -7.19 3.12 -0.33
CA SER A 123 -6.81 2.17 0.70
C SER A 123 -7.11 0.73 0.31
N PHE A 124 -6.33 -0.19 0.86
CA PHE A 124 -6.52 -1.64 0.69
C PHE A 124 -6.76 -2.33 2.03
N LEU A 125 -7.73 -1.84 2.78
CA LEU A 125 -8.04 -2.33 4.12
C LEU A 125 -9.10 -3.43 4.06
N ASN A 126 -8.94 -4.44 4.91
CA ASN A 126 -9.98 -5.47 5.14
C ASN A 126 -11.32 -4.87 5.60
N LYS A 127 -11.27 -3.70 6.22
CA LYS A 127 -12.44 -2.97 6.68
C LYS A 127 -12.27 -1.51 6.34
N GLU A 128 -13.22 -0.97 5.59
CA GLU A 128 -13.24 0.45 5.21
C GLU A 128 -13.16 1.36 6.45
N SER A 129 -12.32 2.39 6.37
CA SER A 129 -12.18 3.37 7.44
C SER A 129 -13.37 4.33 7.46
N LYS A 130 -14.25 4.16 8.46
CA LYS A 130 -15.35 5.13 8.71
C LYS A 130 -14.82 6.55 8.98
N ILE A 131 -13.66 6.64 9.63
CA ILE A 131 -13.02 7.92 9.97
C ILE A 131 -12.64 8.67 8.70
N LEU A 132 -12.01 7.99 7.74
CA LEU A 132 -11.65 8.61 6.47
C LEU A 132 -12.89 8.87 5.64
N LYS A 133 -13.81 7.93 5.49
CA LYS A 133 -15.06 8.15 4.76
C LYS A 133 -15.78 9.44 5.15
N ASN A 134 -15.91 9.68 6.45
CA ASN A 134 -16.56 10.90 6.97
C ASN A 134 -15.70 12.17 6.81
N SER A 135 -14.40 12.03 6.57
CA SER A 135 -13.48 13.15 6.39
C SER A 135 -13.53 13.75 4.98
N PHE A 136 -14.14 13.10 3.98
CA PHE A 136 -14.19 13.58 2.60
C PHE A 136 -15.57 14.18 2.29
N ALA A 137 -15.75 15.45 2.68
CA ALA A 137 -16.99 16.21 2.49
C ALA A 137 -16.83 17.40 1.52
N LYS A 138 -15.64 17.60 0.93
CA LYS A 138 -15.37 18.67 -0.06
C LYS A 138 -15.55 18.15 -1.49
N LYS A 139 -16.01 19.04 -2.37
CA LYS A 139 -16.01 18.81 -3.82
C LYS A 139 -14.57 18.52 -4.28
N ASP A 140 -14.41 17.51 -5.14
CA ASP A 140 -13.14 17.07 -5.75
C ASP A 140 -12.11 16.40 -4.83
N TRP A 141 -12.49 15.99 -3.63
CA TRP A 141 -11.69 15.13 -2.76
C TRP A 141 -12.38 13.77 -2.62
N SER A 142 -11.65 12.67 -2.82
CA SER A 142 -12.20 11.31 -2.77
C SER A 142 -11.44 10.40 -1.81
N TYR A 143 -12.17 9.48 -1.21
CA TYR A 143 -11.63 8.32 -0.50
C TYR A 143 -12.28 7.06 -1.06
N THR A 144 -11.46 6.06 -1.41
CA THR A 144 -11.92 4.78 -1.92
C THR A 144 -11.14 3.65 -1.26
N ASN A 145 -11.87 2.70 -0.68
CA ASN A 145 -11.28 1.47 -0.18
C ASN A 145 -11.54 0.34 -1.18
N TYR A 146 -10.49 -0.30 -1.63
CA TYR A 146 -10.54 -1.51 -2.43
C TYR A 146 -10.19 -2.71 -1.57
N TYR A 147 -10.78 -3.86 -1.86
CA TYR A 147 -10.44 -5.10 -1.18
C TYR A 147 -9.40 -5.90 -1.98
N ASN A 148 -9.29 -5.65 -3.29
CA ASN A 148 -8.29 -6.24 -4.16
C ASN A 148 -7.61 -5.16 -5.01
N LEU A 149 -6.29 -5.31 -5.25
CA LEU A 149 -5.52 -4.45 -6.17
C LEU A 149 -6.10 -4.48 -7.58
N ASP A 150 -6.58 -5.64 -8.03
CA ASP A 150 -7.11 -5.84 -9.39
C ASP A 150 -8.39 -5.04 -9.67
N ASP A 151 -9.05 -4.53 -8.64
CA ASP A 151 -10.29 -3.78 -8.77
C ASP A 151 -10.07 -2.36 -9.32
N ILE A 152 -8.82 -1.91 -9.46
CA ILE A 152 -8.47 -0.59 -9.99
C ILE A 152 -8.10 -0.68 -11.47
N SER A 153 -9.05 -0.38 -12.34
CA SER A 153 -8.90 -0.45 -13.81
C SER A 153 -8.48 0.86 -14.48
N GLU A 154 -8.42 1.97 -13.74
CA GLU A 154 -8.04 3.27 -14.29
C GLU A 154 -6.63 3.23 -14.91
N LEU A 155 -6.47 3.82 -16.10
CA LEU A 155 -5.19 3.86 -16.80
C LEU A 155 -4.37 5.08 -16.39
N VAL A 156 -3.09 4.87 -16.14
CA VAL A 156 -2.09 5.89 -15.78
C VAL A 156 -0.88 5.78 -16.70
N SER A 157 -0.11 6.87 -16.81
CA SER A 157 1.18 6.84 -17.51
C SER A 157 2.26 6.35 -16.54
N TYR A 158 3.07 5.39 -16.97
CA TYR A 158 4.24 4.91 -16.23
C TYR A 158 5.28 4.38 -17.22
N ASP A 159 6.50 4.89 -17.11
CA ASP A 159 7.66 4.56 -17.95
C ASP A 159 7.37 4.74 -19.46
N GLY A 160 6.69 5.85 -19.80
CA GLY A 160 6.28 6.17 -21.17
C GLY A 160 5.12 5.33 -21.73
N GLU A 161 4.60 4.36 -20.98
CA GLU A 161 3.50 3.48 -21.39
C GLU A 161 2.20 3.75 -20.61
N LYS A 162 1.06 3.34 -21.18
CA LYS A 162 -0.22 3.28 -20.46
C LYS A 162 -0.35 1.94 -19.76
N LYS A 163 -0.49 1.98 -18.44
CA LYS A 163 -0.69 0.80 -17.59
C LYS A 163 -1.89 1.04 -16.68
N THR A 164 -2.52 -0.02 -16.20
CA THR A 164 -3.54 0.11 -15.16
C THR A 164 -2.88 0.59 -13.87
N LYS A 165 -3.60 1.40 -13.09
CA LYS A 165 -3.14 1.88 -11.78
C LYS A 165 -2.82 0.70 -10.86
N SER A 166 -3.57 -0.40 -10.96
CA SER A 166 -3.29 -1.65 -10.24
C SER A 166 -1.93 -2.25 -10.59
N GLU A 167 -1.58 -2.37 -11.87
CA GLU A 167 -0.25 -2.85 -12.33
C GLU A 167 0.87 -1.97 -11.78
N VAL A 168 0.72 -0.66 -11.86
CA VAL A 168 1.73 0.29 -11.38
C VAL A 168 1.92 0.19 -9.86
N ILE A 169 0.83 0.09 -9.10
CA ILE A 169 0.90 -0.14 -7.65
C ILE A 169 1.61 -1.46 -7.34
N LYS A 170 1.30 -2.54 -8.06
CA LYS A 170 1.98 -3.83 -7.89
C LYS A 170 3.48 -3.72 -8.15
N ILE A 171 3.89 -3.01 -9.21
CA ILE A 171 5.31 -2.75 -9.50
C ILE A 171 5.99 -2.07 -8.30
N PHE A 172 5.36 -1.05 -7.69
CA PHE A 172 5.92 -0.40 -6.49
C PHE A 172 6.04 -1.37 -5.32
N LEU A 173 4.99 -2.13 -5.03
CA LEU A 173 4.99 -3.10 -3.93
C LEU A 173 6.07 -4.18 -4.12
N GLU A 174 6.25 -4.69 -5.34
CA GLU A 174 7.30 -5.66 -5.66
C GLU A 174 8.70 -5.07 -5.51
N LYS A 175 8.92 -3.83 -5.97
CA LYS A 175 10.21 -3.17 -5.79
C LYS A 175 10.52 -2.98 -4.30
N ILE A 176 9.55 -2.51 -3.50
CA ILE A 176 9.67 -2.36 -2.04
C ILE A 176 10.01 -3.71 -1.40
N LYS A 177 9.27 -4.77 -1.73
CA LYS A 177 9.48 -6.13 -1.22
C LYS A 177 10.90 -6.63 -1.50
N LYS A 178 11.31 -6.64 -2.78
CA LYS A 178 12.65 -7.12 -3.20
C LYS A 178 13.77 -6.39 -2.49
N SER A 179 13.66 -5.07 -2.38
CA SER A 179 14.71 -4.31 -1.72
C SER A 179 14.75 -4.54 -0.22
N LEU A 180 13.65 -4.94 0.42
CA LEU A 180 13.65 -5.29 1.84
C LEU A 180 14.24 -6.68 2.07
N GLU A 181 13.91 -7.65 1.22
CA GLU A 181 14.53 -8.97 1.22
C GLU A 181 16.06 -8.87 1.06
N ASN A 182 16.52 -8.07 0.09
CA ASN A 182 17.97 -7.86 -0.12
C ASN A 182 18.69 -7.23 1.10
N ASN A 183 18.00 -6.39 1.88
CA ASN A 183 18.61 -5.80 3.08
C ASN A 183 18.53 -6.73 4.30
N GLU A 184 17.54 -7.62 4.39
CA GLU A 184 17.51 -8.67 5.42
C GLU A 184 18.67 -9.67 5.23
N ASP A 185 19.03 -10.01 3.99
CA ASP A 185 20.18 -10.88 3.69
C ASP A 185 21.53 -10.25 4.08
N ASP A 186 21.71 -8.95 3.87
CA ASP A 186 22.91 -8.22 4.29
C ASP A 186 23.00 -8.06 5.82
N ILE A 187 21.86 -7.87 6.49
CA ILE A 187 21.78 -7.80 7.96
C ILE A 187 22.07 -9.17 8.59
N ASN A 188 21.51 -10.25 8.05
CA ASN A 188 21.76 -11.60 8.56
C ASN A 188 23.22 -12.02 8.37
N LYS A 189 23.86 -11.70 7.23
CA LYS A 189 25.30 -11.92 7.03
C LYS A 189 26.16 -11.17 8.05
N PHE A 190 25.79 -9.96 8.42
CA PHE A 190 26.51 -9.16 9.42
C PHE A 190 26.47 -9.78 10.82
N TYR A 191 25.40 -10.51 11.17
CA TYR A 191 25.28 -11.23 12.45
C TYR A 191 25.85 -12.66 12.42
N GLU A 192 26.14 -13.23 11.25
CA GLU A 192 26.83 -14.52 11.13
C GLU A 192 28.37 -14.37 11.06
N THR A 193 28.87 -13.17 10.78
CA THR A 193 30.32 -12.86 10.69
C THR A 193 30.89 -12.06 11.86
N ASN A 194 30.06 -11.68 12.84
CA ASN A 194 30.47 -11.06 14.11
C ASN A 194 29.86 -11.81 15.30
#